data_AF-A0A3M1NK50-F1
#
_entry.id   AF-A0A3M1NK50-F1
#
_cell.length_a   1.000
_cell.length_b   1.000
_cell.length_c   1.000
_cell.angle_alpha   90.00
_cell.angle_beta   90.00
_cell.angle_gamma   90.00
#
_symmetry.space_group_name_H-M   'P 1'
#
loop_
_entity.id
_entity.type
_entity.pdbx_description
1 polymer ?
#
loop_
_entity_poly.entity_id
_entity_poly.type
_entity_poly.pdbx_seq_one_letter_code
_entity_poly.pdbx_strand_id
1 'polypeptide(L)'
;QNRRQSEYVASEAFLAFVTEELVPAIDAAYRTRASADGRAIVGTSLGGLNAAFFGARRPDVFRYLGIQSPAFWVWTDIYDLYRDALRRDVRIYLSNGTLHDGTGGPTMAAILEEKGYDYVFREKHEGHSWGQWRGLLDEMLIYFFGEGGVVATEPVTPPAEDLALRVVPNPFAAGGRVMFTLAHPAHVRLDVYDLLGRRVAVLADGRYAAGTHTLAPPLATRAPGVYLLRLTAGAATATRPVVVP
;
A
#
# COMPACT_ATOMS: atom_id res chain seq x y z
N GLN A 1 15.96 -14.52 17.66
CA GLN A 1 15.10 -13.55 18.37
C GLN A 1 14.67 -12.45 17.39
N ASN A 2 13.51 -11.84 17.58
CA ASN A 2 13.04 -10.72 16.75
C ASN A 2 13.74 -9.42 17.18
N ARG A 3 14.46 -8.78 16.26
CA ARG A 3 15.23 -7.54 16.50
C ARG A 3 14.62 -6.30 15.81
N ARG A 4 13.42 -6.41 15.25
CA ARG A 4 12.79 -5.37 14.43
C ARG A 4 12.72 -4.01 15.12
N GLN A 5 12.33 -3.97 16.40
CA GLN A 5 12.20 -2.69 17.12
C GLN A 5 13.56 -2.02 17.33
N SER A 6 14.57 -2.78 17.75
CA SER A 6 15.93 -2.25 17.99
C SER A 6 16.69 -1.91 16.71
N GLU A 7 16.39 -2.56 15.59
CA GLU A 7 17.07 -2.34 14.31
C GLU A 7 16.39 -1.23 13.48
N TYR A 8 15.06 -1.06 13.57
CA TYR A 8 14.35 -0.18 12.64
C TYR A 8 14.25 1.27 13.14
N VAL A 9 14.27 1.48 14.45
CA VAL A 9 14.14 2.82 15.06
C VAL A 9 15.50 3.50 15.11
N ALA A 10 15.79 4.34 14.11
CA ALA A 10 16.98 5.21 14.04
C ALA A 10 18.32 4.51 14.39
N SER A 11 18.45 3.23 14.03
CA SER A 11 19.62 2.42 14.38
C SER A 11 20.77 2.68 13.42
N GLU A 12 21.80 3.39 13.88
CA GLU A 12 23.02 3.62 13.12
C GLU A 12 23.76 2.30 12.82
N ALA A 13 23.74 1.34 13.75
CA ALA A 13 24.37 0.03 13.55
C ALA A 13 23.69 -0.76 12.42
N PHE A 14 22.35 -0.74 12.36
CA PHE A 14 21.63 -1.40 11.28
C PHE A 14 21.79 -0.68 9.94
N LEU A 15 21.83 0.66 9.95
CA LEU A 15 22.16 1.46 8.77
C LEU A 15 23.54 1.12 8.22
N ALA A 16 24.57 1.08 9.08
CA ALA A 16 25.94 0.72 8.70
C ALA A 16 25.98 -0.69 8.11
N PHE A 17 25.40 -1.68 8.80
CA PHE A 17 25.30 -3.05 8.28
C PHE A 17 24.67 -3.09 6.87
N VAL A 18 23.54 -2.41 6.67
CA VAL A 18 22.87 -2.45 5.36
C VAL A 18 23.70 -1.76 4.28
N THR A 19 24.29 -0.60 4.58
CA THR A 19 24.92 0.27 3.58
C THR A 19 26.39 -0.04 3.31
N GLU A 20 27.09 -0.63 4.28
CA GLU A 20 28.53 -0.89 4.22
C GLU A 20 28.85 -2.39 4.09
N GLU A 21 27.92 -3.28 4.44
CA GLU A 21 28.11 -4.73 4.30
C GLU A 21 27.14 -5.35 3.29
N LEU A 22 25.83 -5.22 3.52
CA LEU A 22 24.83 -5.93 2.72
C LEU A 22 24.76 -5.42 1.28
N VAL A 23 24.63 -4.11 1.07
CA VAL A 23 24.55 -3.51 -0.27
C VAL A 23 25.80 -3.85 -1.10
N PRO A 24 27.04 -3.64 -0.60
CA PRO A 24 28.24 -4.04 -1.33
C PRO A 24 28.30 -5.54 -1.64
N ALA A 25 27.88 -6.40 -0.70
CA ALA A 25 27.84 -7.84 -0.94
C ALA A 25 26.86 -8.22 -2.07
N ILE A 26 25.69 -7.57 -2.15
CA ILE A 26 24.72 -7.77 -3.22
C ILE A 26 25.25 -7.25 -4.56
N ASP A 27 25.85 -6.06 -4.59
CA ASP A 27 26.44 -5.49 -5.80
C ASP A 27 27.61 -6.34 -6.35
N ALA A 28 28.36 -7.01 -5.48
CA ALA A 28 29.42 -7.94 -5.88
C ALA A 28 28.87 -9.28 -6.39
N ALA A 29 27.75 -9.77 -5.83
CA ALA A 29 27.19 -11.07 -6.17
C ALA A 29 26.26 -11.05 -7.40
N TYR A 30 25.67 -9.89 -7.73
CA TYR A 30 24.67 -9.76 -8.78
C TYR A 30 24.98 -8.59 -9.72
N ARG A 31 24.46 -8.64 -10.95
CA ARG A 31 24.53 -7.51 -11.88
C ARG A 31 23.52 -6.44 -11.48
N THR A 32 23.95 -5.50 -10.66
CA THR A 32 23.13 -4.36 -10.20
C THR A 32 23.56 -3.05 -10.88
N ARG A 33 22.71 -2.03 -10.80
CA ARG A 33 23.12 -0.64 -10.98
C ARG A 33 23.66 -0.15 -9.63
N ALA A 34 24.97 -0.29 -9.42
CA ALA A 34 25.65 -0.01 -8.15
C ALA A 34 25.84 1.51 -7.90
N SER A 35 24.76 2.28 -7.99
CA SER A 35 24.71 3.71 -7.67
C SER A 35 23.39 4.06 -6.97
N ALA A 36 23.30 5.24 -6.36
CA ALA A 36 22.07 5.71 -5.72
C ALA A 36 20.89 5.71 -6.71
N ASP A 37 21.12 6.13 -7.96
CA ASP A 37 20.13 6.16 -9.06
C ASP A 37 19.65 4.77 -9.49
N GLY A 38 20.31 3.70 -9.03
CA GLY A 38 19.89 2.33 -9.24
C GLY A 38 19.12 1.73 -8.06
N ARG A 39 18.91 2.47 -6.97
CA ARG A 39 18.56 1.89 -5.67
C ARG A 39 17.43 2.60 -4.95
N ALA A 40 16.46 1.79 -4.52
CA ALA A 40 15.35 2.19 -3.66
C ALA A 40 15.42 1.48 -2.30
N ILE A 41 14.95 2.15 -1.24
CA ILE A 41 14.59 1.52 0.04
C ILE A 41 13.10 1.74 0.28
N VAL A 42 12.38 0.65 0.57
CA VAL A 42 10.92 0.68 0.74
C VAL A 42 10.55 0.01 2.04
N GLY A 43 9.65 0.62 2.80
CA GLY A 43 9.18 0.04 4.05
C GLY A 43 7.77 0.46 4.43
N THR A 44 7.10 -0.44 5.16
CA THR A 44 5.76 -0.25 5.71
C THR A 44 5.81 -0.05 7.22
N SER A 45 4.95 0.80 7.80
CA SER A 45 4.86 0.96 9.26
C SER A 45 6.19 1.42 9.86
N LEU A 46 6.71 0.71 10.87
CA LEU A 46 8.07 0.92 11.39
C LEU A 46 9.15 0.81 10.31
N GLY A 47 8.93 0.00 9.26
CA GLY A 47 9.80 -0.05 8.09
C GLY A 47 9.75 1.24 7.28
N GLY A 48 8.61 1.93 7.24
CA GLY A 48 8.50 3.25 6.61
C GLY A 48 9.29 4.31 7.38
N LEU A 49 9.26 4.25 8.71
CA LEU A 49 10.16 5.05 9.57
C LEU A 49 11.63 4.74 9.26
N ASN A 50 11.98 3.45 9.16
CA ASN A 50 13.35 3.03 8.85
C ASN A 50 13.81 3.48 7.46
N ALA A 51 12.97 3.34 6.43
CA ALA A 51 13.26 3.79 5.07
C ALA A 51 13.49 5.32 5.01
N ALA A 52 12.67 6.08 5.74
CA ALA A 52 12.85 7.52 5.88
C ALA A 52 14.19 7.86 6.56
N PHE A 53 14.51 7.19 7.67
CA PHE A 53 15.79 7.38 8.37
C PHE A 53 16.99 7.05 7.46
N PHE A 54 16.92 5.94 6.72
CA PHE A 54 17.99 5.51 5.82
C PHE A 54 18.21 6.52 4.69
N GLY A 55 17.13 7.00 4.07
CA GLY A 55 17.21 8.00 3.02
C GLY A 55 17.74 9.35 3.50
N ALA A 56 17.38 9.77 4.71
CA ALA A 56 17.89 11.00 5.30
C ALA A 56 19.41 10.92 5.60
N ARG A 57 19.89 9.76 6.06
CA ARG A 57 21.29 9.57 6.48
C ARG A 57 22.21 9.17 5.32
N ARG A 58 21.74 8.34 4.38
CA ARG A 58 22.52 7.77 3.28
C ARG A 58 21.89 7.99 1.90
N PRO A 59 21.64 9.25 1.49
CA PRO A 59 21.15 9.57 0.15
C PRO A 59 22.16 9.20 -0.96
N ASP A 60 23.43 9.02 -0.60
CA ASP A 60 24.49 8.49 -1.47
C ASP A 60 24.31 7.00 -1.82
N VAL A 61 23.53 6.27 -1.03
CA VAL A 61 23.23 4.84 -1.27
C VAL A 61 21.82 4.65 -1.81
N PHE A 62 20.84 5.40 -1.30
CA PHE A 62 19.43 5.27 -1.64
C PHE A 62 18.87 6.59 -2.20
N ARG A 63 18.65 6.66 -3.51
CA ARG A 63 17.98 7.82 -4.13
C ARG A 63 16.46 7.77 -3.97
N TYR A 64 15.87 6.59 -4.00
CA TYR A 64 14.42 6.42 -4.03
C TYR A 64 13.87 5.88 -2.71
N LEU A 65 12.93 6.59 -2.09
CA LEU A 65 12.40 6.25 -0.76
C LEU A 65 10.90 5.92 -0.84
N GLY A 66 10.55 4.66 -0.63
CA GLY A 66 9.15 4.21 -0.50
C GLY A 66 8.73 4.16 0.96
N ILE A 67 7.89 5.10 1.38
CA ILE A 67 7.48 5.26 2.78
C ILE A 67 5.98 5.00 2.87
N GLN A 68 5.59 3.81 3.35
CA GLN A 68 4.18 3.41 3.40
C GLN A 68 3.66 3.33 4.84
N SER A 69 2.59 4.06 5.14
CA SER A 69 1.93 4.10 6.47
C SER A 69 2.94 4.25 7.62
N PRO A 70 3.83 5.25 7.58
CA PRO A 70 5.00 5.26 8.45
C PRO A 70 4.64 5.41 9.93
N ALA A 71 5.32 4.64 10.78
CA ALA A 71 5.18 4.70 12.23
C ALA A 71 5.99 5.85 12.87
N PHE A 72 5.86 7.07 12.35
CA PHE A 72 6.65 8.22 12.80
C PHE A 72 6.36 8.64 14.25
N TRP A 73 5.24 8.22 14.85
CA TRP A 73 4.97 8.41 16.28
C TRP A 73 5.93 7.64 17.19
N VAL A 74 6.67 6.65 16.66
CA VAL A 74 7.66 5.89 17.44
C VAL A 74 8.94 6.68 17.65
N TRP A 75 9.33 7.52 16.69
CA TRP A 75 10.49 8.41 16.79
C TRP A 75 10.25 9.66 15.95
N THR A 76 9.87 10.75 16.63
CA THR A 76 9.39 11.99 16.01
C THR A 76 10.51 12.85 15.43
N ASP A 77 11.75 12.69 15.87
CA ASP A 77 12.91 13.47 15.38
C ASP A 77 13.15 13.21 13.87
N ILE A 78 12.52 12.18 13.30
CA ILE A 78 12.47 11.98 11.85
C ILE A 78 11.97 13.21 11.10
N TYR A 79 11.02 13.98 11.66
CA TYR A 79 10.54 15.20 11.02
C TYR A 79 11.62 16.28 10.97
N ASP A 80 12.41 16.40 12.03
CA ASP A 80 13.50 17.37 12.12
C ASP A 80 14.62 17.02 11.13
N LEU A 81 14.92 15.73 10.94
CA LEU A 81 15.86 15.29 9.91
C LEU A 81 15.49 15.80 8.50
N TYR A 82 14.21 15.81 8.14
CA TYR A 82 13.76 16.30 6.83
C TYR A 82 13.61 17.83 6.78
N ARG A 83 13.33 18.48 7.92
CA ARG A 83 13.25 19.94 8.03
C ARG A 83 14.63 20.61 7.97
N ASP A 84 15.61 20.02 8.65
CA ASP A 84 16.93 20.62 8.89
C ASP A 84 17.98 20.19 7.86
N ALA A 85 17.76 19.07 7.16
CA ALA A 85 18.68 18.65 6.11
C ALA A 85 18.74 19.66 4.95
N LEU A 86 19.96 19.97 4.50
CA LEU A 86 20.17 20.49 3.16
C LEU A 86 19.48 19.54 2.18
N ARG A 87 18.59 20.07 1.33
CA ARG A 87 17.77 19.29 0.39
C ARG A 87 18.62 18.19 -0.26
N ARG A 88 18.30 16.94 0.05
CA ARG A 88 19.00 15.78 -0.50
C ARG A 88 18.39 15.43 -1.84
N ASP A 89 19.20 14.97 -2.79
CA ASP A 89 18.75 14.50 -4.09
C ASP A 89 18.10 13.12 -3.96
N VAL A 90 16.98 13.09 -3.23
CA VAL A 90 16.14 11.91 -3.00
C VAL A 90 14.77 12.16 -3.59
N ARG A 91 14.16 11.09 -4.09
CA ARG A 91 12.80 11.06 -4.63
C ARG A 91 11.93 10.18 -3.75
N ILE A 92 10.82 10.72 -3.26
CA ILE A 92 10.07 10.13 -2.15
C ILE A 92 8.67 9.75 -2.61
N TYR A 93 8.27 8.50 -2.42
CA TYR A 93 6.89 8.06 -2.54
C TYR A 93 6.34 7.80 -1.14
N LEU A 94 5.46 8.67 -0.67
CA LEU A 94 4.82 8.59 0.64
C LEU A 94 3.36 8.15 0.47
N SER A 95 2.92 7.20 1.28
CA SER A 95 1.49 6.82 1.31
C SER A 95 0.94 6.69 2.71
N ASN A 96 -0.34 7.00 2.87
CA ASN A 96 -1.06 6.83 4.14
C ASN A 96 -2.49 6.33 3.89
N GLY A 97 -3.01 5.53 4.80
CA GLY A 97 -4.43 5.20 4.84
C GLY A 97 -5.22 6.30 5.52
N THR A 98 -6.48 6.48 5.14
CA THR A 98 -7.38 7.44 5.79
C THR A 98 -8.16 6.82 6.96
N LEU A 99 -8.12 5.49 7.14
CA LEU A 99 -8.89 4.77 8.15
C LEU A 99 -7.99 4.26 9.28
N HIS A 100 -7.85 5.07 10.35
CA HIS A 100 -7.07 4.71 11.55
C HIS A 100 -5.59 4.34 11.28
N ASP A 101 -5.00 4.84 10.20
CA ASP A 101 -3.64 4.50 9.75
C ASP A 101 -2.61 5.57 10.15
N GLY A 102 -2.54 5.88 11.44
CA GLY A 102 -1.63 6.90 12.00
C GLY A 102 -1.80 8.31 11.40
N THR A 103 -1.07 9.30 11.93
CA THR A 103 -1.14 10.69 11.45
C THR A 103 0.16 11.21 10.84
N GLY A 104 1.20 10.37 10.76
CA GLY A 104 2.54 10.84 10.41
C GLY A 104 2.75 11.16 8.94
N GLY A 105 2.04 10.47 8.04
CA GLY A 105 2.13 10.70 6.60
C GLY A 105 1.79 12.15 6.21
N PRO A 106 0.59 12.67 6.53
CA PRO A 106 0.23 14.05 6.22
C PRO A 106 1.18 15.11 6.79
N THR A 107 1.67 14.92 8.03
CA THR A 107 2.64 15.83 8.64
C THR A 107 3.97 15.83 7.87
N MET A 108 4.48 14.65 7.50
CA MET A 108 5.70 14.57 6.69
C MET A 108 5.49 15.17 5.29
N ALA A 109 4.35 14.91 4.64
CA ALA A 109 4.03 15.47 3.33
C ALA A 109 4.09 17.01 3.33
N ALA A 110 3.55 17.65 4.39
CA ALA A 110 3.62 19.10 4.54
C ALA A 110 5.08 19.62 4.66
N ILE A 111 5.93 18.89 5.41
CA ILE A 111 7.36 19.22 5.52
C ILE A 111 8.06 19.05 4.18
N LEU A 112 7.78 17.97 3.45
CA LEU A 112 8.40 17.70 2.15
C LEU A 112 8.03 18.77 1.11
N GLU A 113 6.77 19.22 1.10
CA GLU A 113 6.29 20.33 0.28
C GLU A 113 7.00 21.63 0.63
N GLU A 114 6.98 22.02 1.92
CA GLU A 114 7.59 23.27 2.41
C GLU A 114 9.07 23.36 2.04
N LYS A 115 9.78 22.22 2.10
CA LYS A 115 11.22 22.13 1.82
C LYS A 115 11.54 21.88 0.33
N GLY A 116 10.54 21.68 -0.53
CA GLY A 116 10.70 21.50 -1.96
C GLY A 116 11.42 20.19 -2.36
N TYR A 117 11.15 19.10 -1.65
CA TYR A 117 11.61 17.76 -2.05
C TYR A 117 10.88 17.27 -3.31
N ASP A 118 11.51 16.38 -4.08
CA ASP A 118 10.82 15.62 -5.14
C ASP A 118 10.04 14.49 -4.46
N TYR A 119 8.71 14.64 -4.35
CA TYR A 119 7.89 13.64 -3.70
C TYR A 119 6.51 13.47 -4.35
N VAL A 120 5.92 12.31 -4.08
CA VAL A 120 4.53 11.99 -4.33
C VAL A 120 3.90 11.57 -3.01
N PHE A 121 2.71 12.11 -2.71
CA PHE A 121 1.89 11.64 -1.60
C PHE A 121 0.60 10.97 -2.12
N ARG A 122 0.26 9.80 -1.55
CA ARG A 122 -0.96 9.07 -1.84
C ARG A 122 -1.72 8.72 -0.57
N GLU A 123 -2.97 9.16 -0.53
CA GLU A 123 -3.93 8.66 0.43
C GLU A 123 -4.81 7.59 -0.19
N LYS A 124 -5.10 6.54 0.58
CA LYS A 124 -6.08 5.51 0.20
C LYS A 124 -7.13 5.40 1.27
N HIS A 125 -8.38 5.17 0.86
CA HIS A 125 -9.48 4.89 1.78
C HIS A 125 -9.40 3.46 2.35
N GLU A 126 -8.25 3.15 2.94
CA GLU A 126 -7.89 1.91 3.61
C GLU A 126 -7.27 2.24 4.97
N GLY A 127 -7.08 1.20 5.78
CA GLY A 127 -6.33 1.31 7.04
C GLY A 127 -4.90 0.80 6.91
N HIS A 128 -4.30 0.41 8.05
CA HIS A 128 -2.96 -0.17 8.11
C HIS A 128 -2.92 -1.59 7.50
N SER A 129 -2.92 -1.66 6.17
CA SER A 129 -3.38 -2.81 5.39
C SER A 129 -2.35 -3.22 4.32
N TRP A 130 -2.14 -4.53 4.17
CA TRP A 130 -1.35 -5.08 3.06
C TRP A 130 -1.96 -4.78 1.68
N GLY A 131 -3.28 -4.55 1.60
CA GLY A 131 -3.97 -4.18 0.38
C GLY A 131 -3.44 -2.86 -0.18
N GLN A 132 -3.47 -1.82 0.65
CA GLN A 132 -2.85 -0.52 0.37
C GLN A 132 -1.38 -0.64 0.01
N TRP A 133 -0.56 -1.31 0.84
CA TRP A 133 0.89 -1.35 0.62
C TRP A 133 1.25 -2.04 -0.69
N ARG A 134 0.61 -3.18 -0.98
CA ARG A 134 0.84 -3.90 -2.24
C ARG A 134 0.26 -3.14 -3.44
N GLY A 135 -0.92 -2.55 -3.29
CA GLY A 135 -1.64 -1.85 -4.36
C GLY A 135 -1.01 -0.53 -4.80
N LEU A 136 0.07 -0.10 -4.14
CA LEU A 136 0.84 1.09 -4.50
C LEU A 136 2.25 0.78 -4.98
N LEU A 137 2.66 -0.50 -4.95
CA LEU A 137 4.04 -0.87 -5.24
C LEU A 137 4.40 -0.68 -6.72
N ASP A 138 3.47 -0.95 -7.63
CA ASP A 138 3.65 -0.74 -9.06
C ASP A 138 3.81 0.74 -9.40
N GLU A 139 2.89 1.59 -8.93
CA GLU A 139 2.96 3.05 -9.12
C GLU A 139 4.27 3.61 -8.55
N MET A 140 4.64 3.17 -7.35
CA MET A 140 5.89 3.57 -6.70
C MET A 140 7.12 3.17 -7.53
N LEU A 141 7.20 1.93 -8.00
CA LEU A 141 8.33 1.47 -8.81
C LEU A 141 8.41 2.16 -10.17
N ILE A 142 7.26 2.48 -10.78
CA ILE A 142 7.19 3.28 -12.01
C ILE A 142 7.68 4.71 -11.75
N TYR A 143 7.25 5.33 -10.66
CA TYR A 143 7.72 6.68 -10.28
C TYR A 143 9.23 6.74 -10.04
N PHE A 144 9.82 5.67 -9.48
CA PHE A 144 11.25 5.59 -9.24
C PHE A 144 12.07 5.29 -10.50
N PHE A 145 11.65 4.29 -11.29
CA PHE A 145 12.50 3.69 -12.33
C PHE A 145 11.93 3.71 -13.75
N GLY A 146 10.71 4.20 -13.94
CA GLY A 146 10.10 4.31 -15.28
C GLY A 146 10.90 5.27 -16.18
N GLU A 147 11.11 4.87 -17.44
CA GLU A 147 11.77 5.76 -18.42
C GLU A 147 10.83 6.88 -18.89
N GLY A 148 11.39 8.07 -19.11
CA GLY A 148 10.65 9.25 -19.57
C GLY A 148 10.26 10.21 -18.44
N GLY A 149 11.27 10.79 -17.77
CA GLY A 149 11.10 11.79 -16.72
C GLY A 149 9.98 12.79 -17.01
N VAL A 150 9.24 13.12 -15.95
CA VAL A 150 7.92 13.76 -15.91
C VAL A 150 6.78 12.75 -16.13
N VAL A 151 6.40 12.06 -15.05
CA VAL A 151 4.98 11.76 -14.87
C VAL A 151 4.32 13.12 -14.72
N ALA A 152 3.72 13.60 -15.80
CA ALA A 152 2.77 14.69 -15.70
C ALA A 152 1.85 14.33 -14.53
N THR A 153 1.62 15.28 -13.63
CA THR A 153 0.48 15.25 -12.73
C THR A 153 -0.78 15.31 -13.61
N GLU A 154 -1.06 14.26 -14.36
CA GLU A 154 -2.44 13.96 -14.62
C GLU A 154 -3.03 13.70 -13.23
N PRO A 155 -4.06 14.44 -12.81
CA PRO A 155 -4.83 13.99 -11.67
C PRO A 155 -5.21 12.55 -12.01
N VAL A 156 -4.73 11.61 -11.18
CA VAL A 156 -5.29 10.27 -11.18
C VAL A 156 -6.75 10.49 -10.89
N THR A 157 -7.54 10.50 -11.96
CA THR A 157 -8.99 10.42 -11.87
C THR A 157 -9.21 9.16 -11.03
N PRO A 158 -9.79 9.27 -9.82
CA PRO A 158 -9.95 8.13 -8.96
C PRO A 158 -10.62 7.00 -9.76
N PRO A 159 -10.21 5.72 -9.59
CA PRO A 159 -10.93 4.64 -10.21
C PRO A 159 -12.41 4.79 -9.83
N ALA A 160 -13.24 4.79 -10.87
CA ALA A 160 -14.64 5.20 -10.87
C ALA A 160 -15.38 4.95 -9.54
N GLU A 161 -15.99 6.02 -9.05
CA GLU A 161 -17.07 6.15 -8.08
C GLU A 161 -17.72 4.83 -7.58
N ASP A 162 -17.62 4.62 -6.26
CA ASP A 162 -18.55 3.91 -5.37
C ASP A 162 -18.77 2.38 -5.47
N LEU A 163 -17.92 1.58 -6.12
CA LEU A 163 -18.06 0.11 -6.02
C LEU A 163 -17.54 -0.46 -4.68
N ALA A 164 -18.29 -0.27 -3.60
CA ALA A 164 -17.93 -0.73 -2.26
C ALA A 164 -18.46 -2.14 -1.96
N LEU A 165 -17.62 -3.18 -1.99
CA LEU A 165 -17.98 -4.55 -1.56
C LEU A 165 -17.64 -4.76 -0.07
N ARG A 166 -18.63 -5.22 0.71
CA ARG A 166 -18.49 -5.52 2.15
C ARG A 166 -19.05 -6.91 2.49
N VAL A 167 -18.46 -7.55 3.50
CA VAL A 167 -18.88 -8.86 4.00
C VAL A 167 -18.98 -8.77 5.52
N VAL A 168 -20.15 -9.06 6.09
CA VAL A 168 -20.42 -8.92 7.52
C VAL A 168 -21.26 -10.10 8.04
N PRO A 169 -20.84 -10.81 9.10
CA PRO A 169 -19.53 -10.72 9.75
C PRO A 169 -18.42 -11.36 8.89
N ASN A 170 -17.18 -11.06 9.23
CA ASN A 170 -16.01 -11.80 8.77
C ASN A 170 -15.15 -12.14 10.01
N PRO A 171 -15.04 -13.42 10.45
CA PRO A 171 -15.46 -14.67 9.77
C PRO A 171 -16.95 -14.79 9.47
N PHE A 172 -17.29 -15.39 8.34
CA PHE A 172 -18.64 -15.50 7.80
C PHE A 172 -19.40 -16.66 8.45
N ALA A 173 -20.39 -16.32 9.26
CA ALA A 173 -21.26 -17.27 9.94
C ALA A 173 -22.62 -17.38 9.24
N ALA A 174 -23.45 -18.32 9.71
CA ALA A 174 -24.86 -18.41 9.32
C ALA A 174 -25.56 -17.05 9.54
N GLY A 175 -26.25 -16.56 8.50
CA GLY A 175 -26.88 -15.24 8.52
C GLY A 175 -25.99 -14.08 8.04
N GLY A 176 -24.73 -14.34 7.67
CA GLY A 176 -23.84 -13.34 7.08
C GLY A 176 -24.39 -12.70 5.80
N ARG A 177 -23.97 -11.46 5.57
CA ARG A 177 -24.41 -10.61 4.48
C ARG A 177 -23.22 -10.19 3.61
N VAL A 178 -23.45 -10.15 2.31
CA VAL A 178 -22.55 -9.51 1.35
C VAL A 178 -23.28 -8.29 0.82
N MET A 179 -22.66 -7.12 0.94
CA MET A 179 -23.26 -5.85 0.57
C MET A 179 -22.42 -5.19 -0.51
N PHE A 180 -23.07 -4.60 -1.51
CA PHE A 180 -22.40 -3.77 -2.49
C PHE A 180 -23.21 -2.54 -2.85
N THR A 181 -22.54 -1.43 -3.14
CA THR A 181 -23.16 -0.17 -3.58
C THR A 181 -22.82 0.10 -5.04
N LEU A 182 -23.79 0.61 -5.79
CA LEU A 182 -23.63 1.03 -7.18
C LEU A 182 -24.02 2.50 -7.31
N ALA A 183 -23.14 3.34 -7.87
CA ALA A 183 -23.48 4.73 -8.20
C ALA A 183 -24.57 4.84 -9.29
N HIS A 184 -24.53 3.93 -10.27
CA HIS A 184 -25.42 3.93 -11.43
C HIS A 184 -25.93 2.51 -11.73
N PRO A 185 -27.08 2.35 -12.42
CA PRO A 185 -27.56 1.03 -12.82
C PRO A 185 -26.55 0.32 -13.73
N ALA A 186 -26.13 -0.88 -13.34
CA ALA A 186 -25.08 -1.63 -14.03
C ALA A 186 -25.38 -3.14 -14.06
N HIS A 187 -24.75 -3.84 -14.99
CA HIS A 187 -24.70 -5.29 -14.95
C HIS A 187 -23.64 -5.73 -13.94
N VAL A 188 -24.06 -6.43 -12.90
CA VAL A 188 -23.22 -6.89 -11.80
C VAL A 188 -22.95 -8.38 -11.94
N ARG A 189 -21.70 -8.75 -11.71
CA ARG A 189 -21.26 -10.13 -11.53
C ARG A 189 -20.50 -10.27 -10.23
N LEU A 190 -20.97 -11.12 -9.31
CA LEU A 190 -20.32 -11.43 -8.05
C LEU A 190 -19.92 -12.91 -8.01
N ASP A 191 -18.65 -13.20 -8.23
CA ASP A 191 -18.09 -14.54 -8.21
C ASP A 191 -17.37 -14.83 -6.89
N VAL A 192 -17.27 -16.11 -6.50
CA VAL A 192 -16.49 -16.58 -5.36
C VAL A 192 -15.39 -17.49 -5.87
N TYR A 193 -14.16 -17.26 -5.42
CA TYR A 193 -12.98 -18.05 -5.78
C TYR A 193 -12.34 -18.69 -4.54
N ASP A 194 -11.73 -19.86 -4.70
CA ASP A 194 -10.79 -20.40 -3.72
C ASP A 194 -9.40 -19.74 -3.84
N LEU A 195 -8.47 -20.05 -2.93
CA LEU A 195 -7.10 -19.49 -2.95
C LEU A 195 -6.27 -19.96 -4.15
N LEU A 196 -6.69 -21.02 -4.85
CA LEU A 196 -6.05 -21.49 -6.08
C LEU A 196 -6.59 -20.75 -7.31
N GLY A 197 -7.48 -19.77 -7.12
CA GLY A 197 -8.08 -18.97 -8.19
C GLY A 197 -9.19 -19.69 -8.95
N ARG A 198 -9.66 -20.85 -8.47
CA ARG A 198 -10.78 -21.55 -9.11
C ARG A 198 -12.09 -20.92 -8.65
N ARG A 199 -12.99 -20.63 -9.60
CA ARG A 199 -14.33 -20.13 -9.28
C ARG A 199 -15.17 -21.25 -8.68
N VAL A 200 -15.62 -21.07 -7.44
CA VAL A 200 -16.40 -22.07 -6.68
C VAL A 200 -17.89 -21.71 -6.56
N ALA A 201 -18.27 -20.46 -6.80
CA ALA A 201 -19.67 -20.02 -6.84
C ALA A 201 -19.86 -18.74 -7.66
N VAL A 202 -21.11 -18.47 -8.04
CA VAL A 202 -21.59 -17.16 -8.51
C VAL A 202 -22.74 -16.76 -7.59
N LEU A 203 -22.63 -15.60 -6.94
CA LEU A 203 -23.61 -15.10 -5.97
C LEU A 203 -24.62 -14.14 -6.60
N ALA A 204 -24.23 -13.45 -7.68
CA ALA A 204 -25.09 -12.58 -8.46
C ALA A 204 -24.57 -12.47 -9.90
N ASP A 205 -25.49 -12.46 -10.87
CA ASP A 205 -25.20 -12.22 -12.28
C ASP A 205 -26.45 -11.59 -12.92
N GLY A 206 -26.44 -10.28 -13.18
CA GLY A 206 -27.60 -9.58 -13.74
C GLY A 206 -27.55 -8.07 -13.61
N ARG A 207 -28.59 -7.37 -14.10
CA ARG A 207 -28.71 -5.91 -13.98
C ARG A 207 -29.25 -5.52 -12.59
N TYR A 208 -28.56 -4.59 -11.94
CA TYR A 208 -28.95 -3.99 -10.67
C TYR A 208 -29.11 -2.48 -10.85
N ALA A 209 -30.06 -1.90 -10.11
CA ALA A 209 -30.24 -0.44 -10.05
C ALA A 209 -29.13 0.23 -9.22
N ALA A 210 -29.00 1.55 -9.34
CA ALA A 210 -28.17 2.32 -8.41
C ALA A 210 -28.64 2.13 -6.96
N GLY A 211 -27.72 2.20 -6.00
CA GLY A 211 -27.97 2.04 -4.57
C GLY A 211 -27.27 0.82 -3.96
N THR A 212 -27.59 0.56 -2.69
CA THR A 212 -26.98 -0.53 -1.90
C THR A 212 -27.81 -1.80 -1.99
N HIS A 213 -27.15 -2.89 -2.37
CA HIS A 213 -27.72 -4.22 -2.49
C HIS A 213 -27.14 -5.13 -1.42
N THR A 214 -27.98 -5.96 -0.82
CA THR A 214 -27.57 -6.92 0.20
C THR A 214 -27.96 -8.32 -0.22
N LEU A 215 -26.98 -9.22 -0.24
CA LEU A 215 -27.14 -10.63 -0.53
C LEU A 215 -26.91 -11.46 0.73
N ALA A 216 -27.60 -12.60 0.79
CA ALA A 216 -27.51 -13.57 1.87
C ALA A 216 -26.99 -14.91 1.32
N PRO A 217 -25.72 -14.97 0.87
CA PRO A 217 -25.23 -16.16 0.19
C PRO A 217 -25.01 -17.32 1.17
N PRO A 218 -25.15 -18.58 0.73
CA PRO A 218 -24.89 -19.76 1.54
C PRO A 218 -23.37 -20.03 1.64
N LEU A 219 -22.56 -19.02 2.00
CA LEU A 219 -21.12 -19.20 2.15
C LEU A 219 -20.77 -20.02 3.40
N ALA A 220 -21.60 -19.96 4.45
CA ALA A 220 -21.40 -20.68 5.69
C ALA A 220 -21.48 -22.22 5.56
N THR A 221 -22.00 -22.75 4.44
CA THR A 221 -22.05 -24.19 4.17
C THR A 221 -20.86 -24.70 3.36
N ARG A 222 -19.92 -23.81 3.00
CA ARG A 222 -18.68 -24.17 2.30
C ARG A 222 -17.68 -24.79 3.26
N ALA A 223 -16.67 -25.45 2.71
CA ALA A 223 -15.56 -25.98 3.50
C ALA A 223 -14.86 -24.82 4.25
N PRO A 224 -14.39 -25.04 5.48
CA PRO A 224 -13.62 -24.05 6.22
C PRO A 224 -12.40 -23.57 5.41
N GLY A 225 -12.19 -22.26 5.35
CA GLY A 225 -11.09 -21.67 4.60
C GLY A 225 -11.32 -20.23 4.17
N VAL A 226 -10.35 -19.68 3.44
CA VAL A 226 -10.41 -18.32 2.88
C VAL A 226 -10.92 -18.38 1.45
N TYR A 227 -11.90 -17.55 1.14
CA TYR A 227 -12.45 -17.35 -0.21
C TYR A 227 -12.30 -15.90 -0.65
N LEU A 228 -12.23 -15.66 -1.96
CA LEU A 228 -12.21 -14.32 -2.55
C LEU A 228 -13.54 -14.05 -3.26
N LEU A 229 -14.25 -13.00 -2.84
CA LEU A 229 -15.42 -12.49 -3.55
C LEU A 229 -14.97 -11.42 -4.52
N ARG A 230 -15.24 -11.59 -5.81
CA ARG A 230 -14.97 -10.59 -6.85
C ARG A 230 -16.28 -10.07 -7.41
N LEU A 231 -16.52 -8.78 -7.22
CA LEU A 231 -17.62 -8.02 -7.79
C LEU A 231 -17.15 -7.27 -9.03
N THR A 232 -17.87 -7.38 -10.13
CA THR A 232 -17.63 -6.63 -11.37
C THR A 232 -18.91 -5.87 -11.72
N ALA A 233 -18.80 -4.58 -12.01
CA ALA A 233 -19.92 -3.73 -12.44
C ALA A 233 -19.44 -2.80 -13.57
N GLY A 234 -19.73 -3.14 -14.82
CA GLY A 234 -19.15 -2.45 -15.98
C GLY A 234 -17.62 -2.61 -16.02
N ALA A 235 -16.88 -1.49 -16.06
CA ALA A 235 -15.41 -1.50 -16.00
C ALA A 235 -14.86 -1.57 -14.56
N ALA A 236 -15.69 -1.33 -13.54
CA ALA A 236 -15.27 -1.35 -12.15
C ALA A 236 -15.22 -2.79 -11.59
N THR A 237 -14.19 -3.10 -10.81
CA THR A 237 -14.04 -4.38 -10.13
C THR A 237 -13.62 -4.16 -8.67
N ALA A 238 -14.24 -4.88 -7.74
CA ALA A 238 -13.88 -4.90 -6.32
C ALA A 238 -13.67 -6.34 -5.86
N THR A 239 -12.67 -6.60 -5.01
CA THR A 239 -12.42 -7.94 -4.45
C THR A 239 -12.33 -7.88 -2.94
N ARG A 240 -12.95 -8.84 -2.23
CA ARG A 240 -12.87 -8.97 -0.77
C ARG A 240 -12.60 -10.41 -0.33
N PRO A 241 -11.61 -10.64 0.56
CA PRO A 241 -11.46 -11.93 1.21
C PRO A 241 -12.57 -12.13 2.26
N VAL A 242 -13.01 -13.37 2.41
CA VAL A 242 -13.91 -13.82 3.46
C VAL A 242 -13.34 -15.10 4.09
N VAL A 243 -13.35 -15.18 5.41
CA VAL A 243 -13.01 -16.38 6.16
C VAL A 243 -14.30 -17.15 6.42
N VAL A 244 -14.41 -18.40 6.00
CA VAL A 244 -15.47 -19.33 6.41
C VAL A 244 -14.88 -20.22 7.51
N PRO A 245 -15.46 -20.23 8.73
CA PRO A 245 -14.97 -21.02 9.86
C PRO A 245 -15.20 -22.52 9.68
#